data_AF-A0A2R5L2H1-F1
#
_entry.id   AF-A0A2R5L2H1-F1
#
_cell.length_a   1.000
_cell.length_b   1.000
_cell.length_c   1.000
_cell.angle_alpha   90.00
_cell.angle_beta   90.00
_cell.angle_gamma   90.00
#
_symmetry.space_group_name_H-M   'P 1'
#
loop_
_entity.id
_entity.type
_entity.pdbx_description
1 polymer ?
#
loop_
_entity_poly.entity_id
_entity_poly.type
_entity_poly.pdbx_seq_one_letter_code
_entity_poly.pdbx_strand_id
1 'polypeptide(L)'
;MLKQIIQCVPNFSEGRDLEKIEKITAPLKNKEGVKLLSVEPDKDYNRTVVNIVGEPLKVLEAVYEAIGIATELIDLNHHSGEHSRMGATDVVPFIPIKNIEMT
;
A
#
# COMPACT_ATOMS: atom_id res chain seq x y z
N MET A 1 -21.16 16.96 -8.15
CA MET A 1 -21.09 15.50 -8.44
C MET A 1 -20.96 14.75 -7.13
N LEU A 2 -21.50 13.53 -7.03
CA LEU A 2 -21.32 12.69 -5.84
C LEU A 2 -19.85 12.23 -5.74
N LYS A 3 -19.27 12.33 -4.54
CA LYS A 3 -17.86 11.98 -4.32
C LYS A 3 -17.65 10.47 -4.49
N GLN A 4 -16.74 10.08 -5.38
CA GLN A 4 -16.35 8.68 -5.59
C GLN A 4 -15.32 8.26 -4.56
N ILE A 5 -15.44 7.04 -4.02
CA ILE A 5 -14.50 6.49 -3.04
C ILE A 5 -14.12 5.08 -3.46
N ILE A 6 -12.82 4.81 -3.51
CA ILE A 6 -12.24 3.47 -3.57
C ILE A 6 -11.43 3.19 -2.32
N GLN A 7 -11.28 1.91 -2.00
CA GLN A 7 -10.29 1.40 -1.09
C GLN A 7 -9.14 0.79 -1.88
N CYS A 8 -7.92 0.97 -1.40
CA CYS A 8 -6.76 0.20 -1.88
C CYS A 8 -6.07 -0.45 -0.70
N VAL A 9 -5.65 -1.70 -0.89
CA VAL A 9 -5.02 -2.50 0.19
C VAL A 9 -3.66 -3.05 -0.26
N PRO A 10 -2.67 -2.19 -0.59
CA PRO A 10 -1.38 -2.65 -1.11
C PRO A 10 -0.62 -3.46 -0.06
N ASN A 11 0.18 -4.42 -0.53
CA ASN A 11 1.00 -5.25 0.34
C ASN A 11 2.48 -5.15 -0.04
N PHE A 12 3.31 -4.88 0.94
CA PHE A 12 4.74 -4.69 0.77
C PHE A 12 5.50 -5.82 1.47
N SER A 13 6.53 -6.36 0.80
CA SER A 13 7.39 -7.44 1.31
C SER A 13 8.46 -6.90 2.28
N GLU A 14 7.99 -6.27 3.35
CA GLU A 14 8.77 -5.81 4.49
C GLU A 14 7.84 -5.72 5.69
N GLY A 15 8.21 -6.32 6.81
CA GLY A 15 7.42 -6.34 8.05
C GLY A 15 8.27 -6.16 9.31
N ARG A 16 9.58 -5.93 9.18
CA ARG A 16 10.55 -5.91 10.27
C ARG A 16 11.24 -4.56 10.41
N ASP A 17 11.64 -3.96 9.29
CA ASP A 17 12.29 -2.66 9.23
C ASP A 17 11.23 -1.54 9.22
N LEU A 18 10.93 -1.03 10.42
CA LEU A 18 9.94 0.03 10.61
C LEU A 18 10.33 1.34 9.91
N GLU A 19 11.62 1.59 9.69
CA GLU A 19 12.06 2.80 8.98
C GLU A 19 11.74 2.70 7.49
N LYS A 20 11.97 1.53 6.88
CA LYS A 20 11.53 1.28 5.49
C LYS A 20 10.01 1.38 5.38
N ILE A 21 9.26 0.77 6.30
CA ILE A 21 7.79 0.82 6.30
C ILE A 21 7.29 2.27 6.42
N GLU A 22 7.91 3.08 7.28
CA GLU A 22 7.57 4.49 7.40
C GLU A 22 7.83 5.25 6.09
N LYS A 23 8.98 5.04 5.46
CA LYS A 23 9.31 5.66 4.15
C LYS A 23 8.32 5.25 3.06
N ILE A 24 7.96 3.97 2.99
CA ILE A 24 7.01 3.44 2.00
C ILE A 24 5.61 4.01 2.22
N THR A 25 5.17 4.16 3.48
CA THR A 25 3.83 4.64 3.81
C THR A 25 3.70 6.15 3.91
N ALA A 26 4.82 6.90 3.94
CA ALA A 26 4.81 8.36 4.02
C ALA A 26 3.98 9.04 2.92
N PRO A 27 4.04 8.66 1.63
CA PRO A 27 3.20 9.25 0.58
C PRO A 27 1.69 9.05 0.78
N LEU A 28 1.32 8.05 1.59
CA LEU A 28 -0.07 7.70 1.88
C LEU A 28 -0.63 8.53 3.05
N LYS A 29 0.25 9.24 3.78
CA LYS A 29 -0.10 10.11 4.91
C LYS A 29 -0.30 11.54 4.41
N ASN A 30 -1.31 12.23 4.94
CA ASN A 30 -1.55 13.66 4.73
C ASN A 30 -1.73 14.10 3.26
N LYS A 31 -2.07 13.20 2.35
CA LYS A 31 -2.35 13.53 0.94
C LYS A 31 -3.83 13.90 0.79
N GLU A 32 -4.10 15.08 0.23
CA GLU A 32 -5.48 15.53 0.02
C GLU A 32 -6.26 14.53 -0.83
N GLY A 33 -7.46 14.16 -0.38
CA GLY A 33 -8.30 13.17 -1.06
C GLY A 33 -7.93 11.72 -0.78
N VAL A 34 -6.93 11.44 0.08
CA VAL A 34 -6.56 10.10 0.56
C VAL A 34 -6.61 10.07 2.08
N LYS A 35 -7.10 8.95 2.63
CA LYS A 35 -7.09 8.67 4.06
C LYS A 35 -6.44 7.32 4.30
N LEU A 36 -5.34 7.34 5.04
CA LEU A 36 -4.72 6.14 5.61
C LEU A 36 -5.59 5.62 6.76
N LEU A 37 -6.02 4.36 6.67
CA LEU A 37 -6.84 3.70 7.68
C LEU A 37 -5.99 2.83 8.62
N SER A 38 -5.07 2.03 8.07
CA SER A 38 -4.16 1.22 8.87
C SER A 38 -2.85 0.91 8.14
N VAL A 39 -1.81 0.63 8.93
CA VAL A 39 -0.52 0.07 8.51
C VAL A 39 -0.23 -1.08 9.46
N GLU A 40 -0.21 -2.30 8.94
CA GLU A 40 -0.21 -3.54 9.71
C GLU A 40 1.01 -4.38 9.30
N PRO A 41 2.19 -4.11 9.87
CA PRO A 41 3.38 -4.93 9.66
C PRO A 41 3.31 -6.22 10.47
N ASP A 42 3.70 -7.31 9.83
CA ASP A 42 3.85 -8.63 10.44
C ASP A 42 5.30 -9.12 10.27
N LYS A 43 5.96 -9.37 11.40
CA LYS A 43 7.39 -9.75 11.44
C LYS A 43 7.65 -11.18 10.99
N ASP A 44 6.71 -12.08 11.24
CA ASP A 44 6.85 -13.49 10.91
C ASP A 44 6.62 -13.68 9.40
N TYR A 45 5.61 -13.00 8.87
CA TYR A 45 5.32 -12.98 7.44
C TYR A 45 6.30 -12.09 6.66
N ASN A 46 7.00 -11.18 7.35
CA ASN A 46 7.83 -10.13 6.78
C ASN A 46 7.07 -9.34 5.70
N ARG A 47 5.85 -8.91 6.05
CA ARG A 47 4.93 -8.26 5.14
C ARG A 47 4.18 -7.16 5.86
N THR A 48 3.92 -6.07 5.17
CA THR A 48 3.05 -4.99 5.66
C THR A 48 1.83 -4.88 4.78
N VAL A 49 0.66 -4.98 5.41
CA VAL A 49 -0.63 -4.68 4.78
C VAL A 49 -0.97 -3.24 5.09
N VAL A 50 -1.28 -2.45 4.07
CA VAL A 50 -1.66 -1.05 4.24
C VAL A 50 -3.07 -0.89 3.73
N ASN A 51 -3.91 -0.13 4.44
CA ASN A 51 -5.30 0.10 4.07
C ASN A 51 -5.53 1.60 3.89
N ILE A 52 -5.94 2.01 2.69
CA ILE A 52 -6.24 3.40 2.37
C ILE A 52 -7.59 3.51 1.66
N VAL A 53 -8.26 4.66 1.82
CA VAL A 53 -9.47 5.02 1.06
C VAL A 53 -9.35 6.43 0.52
N GLY A 54 -9.99 6.71 -0.61
CA GLY A 54 -9.95 8.05 -1.18
C GLY A 54 -10.54 8.15 -2.58
N GLU A 55 -10.32 9.32 -3.18
CA GLU A 55 -10.72 9.58 -4.57
C GLU A 55 -9.84 8.75 -5.53
N PRO A 56 -10.40 8.16 -6.61
CA PRO A 56 -9.69 7.15 -7.39
C PRO A 56 -8.30 7.54 -7.89
N LEU A 57 -8.19 8.71 -8.52
CA LEU A 57 -6.91 9.20 -9.04
C LEU A 57 -5.93 9.56 -7.92
N LYS A 58 -6.42 10.10 -6.80
CA LYS A 58 -5.58 10.46 -5.65
C LYS A 58 -4.99 9.22 -4.96
N VAL A 59 -5.81 8.18 -4.81
CA VAL A 59 -5.37 6.88 -4.28
C VAL A 59 -4.34 6.26 -5.22
N LEU A 60 -4.59 6.26 -6.54
CA LEU A 60 -3.65 5.74 -7.54
C LEU A 60 -2.29 6.45 -7.47
N GLU A 61 -2.27 7.79 -7.48
CA GLU A 61 -1.05 8.60 -7.37
C GLU A 61 -0.26 8.29 -6.09
N ALA A 62 -0.95 8.19 -4.96
CA ALA A 62 -0.32 7.89 -3.66
C ALA A 62 0.31 6.49 -3.64
N VAL A 63 -0.42 5.49 -4.14
CA VAL A 63 0.05 4.10 -4.18
C VAL A 63 1.19 3.92 -5.16
N TYR A 64 1.12 4.57 -6.32
CA TYR A 64 2.19 4.52 -7.32
C TYR A 64 3.52 5.06 -6.77
N GLU A 65 3.48 6.16 -6.02
CA GLU A 65 4.63 6.72 -5.34
C GLU A 65 5.20 5.76 -4.27
N ALA A 66 4.33 5.16 -3.45
CA ALA A 66 4.72 4.16 -2.46
C ALA A 66 5.36 2.90 -3.08
N ILE A 67 4.87 2.45 -4.25
CA ILE A 67 5.46 1.34 -5.01
C ILE A 67 6.89 1.66 -5.45
N GLY A 68 7.12 2.89 -5.93
CA GLY A 68 8.47 3.34 -6.32
C GLY A 68 9.44 3.24 -5.14
N ILE A 69 9.07 3.80 -3.99
CA ILE A 69 9.89 3.75 -2.76
C ILE A 69 10.12 2.30 -2.31
N ALA A 70 9.08 1.46 -2.32
CA ALA A 70 9.22 0.05 -1.96
C ALA A 70 10.18 -0.70 -2.88
N THR A 71 10.16 -0.39 -4.18
CA THR A 71 11.06 -0.98 -5.18
C THR A 71 12.52 -0.61 -4.94
N GLU A 72 12.78 0.61 -4.47
CA GLU A 72 14.14 1.06 -4.14
C GLU A 72 14.66 0.48 -2.82
N LEU A 73 13.78 0.30 -1.83
CA LEU A 73 14.18 -0.07 -0.47
C LEU A 73 14.17 -1.57 -0.19
N ILE A 74 13.38 -2.36 -0.92
CA ILE A 74 13.19 -3.79 -0.65
C ILE A 74 13.96 -4.61 -1.68
N ASP A 75 15.03 -5.26 -1.23
CA ASP A 75 15.77 -6.25 -2.01
C ASP A 75 15.23 -7.66 -1.77
N LEU A 76 14.52 -8.20 -2.77
CA LEU A 76 13.93 -9.53 -2.69
C LEU A 76 14.96 -10.67 -2.67
N ASN A 77 16.21 -10.43 -3.09
CA ASN A 77 17.27 -11.45 -3.02
C ASN A 77 17.61 -11.82 -1.57
N HIS A 78 17.39 -10.89 -0.64
CA HIS A 78 17.66 -11.06 0.79
C HIS A 78 16.38 -11.15 1.63
N HIS A 79 15.21 -10.97 1.01
CA HIS A 79 13.93 -11.03 1.70
C HIS A 79 13.55 -12.47 2.07
N SER A 80 13.14 -12.70 3.32
CA SER A 80 12.58 -13.98 3.80
C SER A 80 11.45 -13.75 4.78
N GLY A 81 10.41 -14.58 4.72
CA GLY A 81 9.22 -14.53 5.56
C GLY A 81 8.32 -15.73 5.28
N GLU A 82 7.40 -16.06 6.18
CA GLU A 82 6.51 -17.23 6.05
C GLU A 82 5.46 -17.07 4.94
N HIS A 83 5.13 -15.82 4.58
CA HIS A 83 4.16 -15.54 3.54
C HIS A 83 4.81 -15.59 2.15
N SER A 84 4.14 -16.27 1.21
CA SER A 84 4.58 -16.28 -0.19
C SER A 84 4.52 -14.87 -0.78
N ARG A 85 5.51 -14.54 -1.62
CA ARG A 85 5.66 -13.22 -2.25
C ARG A 85 6.41 -13.34 -3.56
N MET A 86 6.05 -12.48 -4.52
CA MET A 86 6.67 -12.35 -5.83
C MET A 86 7.31 -10.96 -6.03
N GLY A 87 6.80 -9.92 -5.36
CA GLY A 87 7.24 -8.53 -5.55
C GLY A 87 7.59 -7.79 -4.26
N ALA A 88 8.38 -6.71 -4.38
CA ALA A 88 8.62 -5.74 -3.31
C ALA A 88 7.29 -5.10 -2.87
N THR A 89 6.47 -4.76 -3.87
CA THR A 89 5.02 -4.66 -3.72
C THR A 89 4.41 -5.91 -4.35
N ASP A 90 3.66 -6.69 -3.59
CA ASP A 90 3.20 -8.02 -4.01
C ASP A 90 1.83 -7.96 -4.70
N VAL A 91 0.88 -7.24 -4.12
CA VAL A 91 -0.46 -7.05 -4.67
C VAL A 91 -0.98 -5.66 -4.33
N VAL A 92 -1.80 -5.11 -5.23
CA VAL A 92 -2.36 -3.76 -5.14
C VAL A 92 -3.85 -3.80 -5.54
N PRO A 93 -4.73 -4.34 -4.69
CA PRO A 93 -6.14 -4.44 -4.98
C PRO A 93 -6.82 -3.08 -4.86
N PHE A 94 -7.76 -2.79 -5.76
CA PHE A 94 -8.65 -1.63 -5.68
C PHE A 94 -10.09 -2.12 -5.56
N ILE A 95 -10.80 -1.63 -4.56
CA ILE A 95 -12.16 -2.06 -4.21
C ILE A 95 -13.10 -0.84 -4.32
N PRO A 96 -14.19 -0.92 -5.09
CA PRO A 96 -15.18 0.16 -5.14
C PRO A 96 -15.93 0.27 -3.80
N ILE A 97 -16.05 1.47 -3.26
CA ILE A 97 -16.74 1.70 -1.97
C ILE A 97 -17.98 2.57 -2.14
N LYS A 98 -17.89 3.66 -2.91
CA LYS A 98 -19.00 4.62 -3.03
C LYS A 98 -19.02 5.30 -4.39
N ASN A 99 -20.20 5.34 -5.03
CA ASN A 99 -20.45 6.05 -6.30
C ASN A 99 -19.48 5.67 -7.42
N ILE A 100 -19.03 4.42 -7.44
CA ILE A 100 -18.09 3.88 -8.43
C ILE A 100 -18.43 2.40 -8.66
N GLU A 101 -18.35 1.97 -9.91
CA GLU A 101 -18.60 0.59 -10.33
C GLU A 101 -17.27 -0.12 -10.62
N MET A 102 -17.23 -1.45 -10.54
CA MET A 102 -16.14 -2.24 -11.11
C MET A 102 -16.40 -2.40 -12.61
N THR A 103 -15.67 -1.69 -13.45
CA THR A 103 -15.76 -1.78 -14.92
C THR A 103 -14.39 -1.84 -15.54
#